data_AF-A0A9D2X5R1-F1
#
_entry.id   AF-A0A9D2X5R1-F1
#
_cell.length_a   1.000
_cell.length_b   1.000
_cell.length_c   1.000
_cell.angle_alpha   90.00
_cell.angle_beta   90.00
_cell.angle_gamma   90.00
#
_symmetry.space_group_name_H-M   'P 1'
#
loop_
_entity.id
_entity.type
_entity.pdbx_description
1 polymer ?
#
loop_
_entity_poly.entity_id
_entity_poly.type
_entity_poly.pdbx_seq_one_letter_code
_entity_poly.pdbx_strand_id
1 'polypeptide(L)'
;MGYLRNHLATVVCGAFAAVLTGLWPIFLDFAPLLNFIFIMAVPITWFLTFTCWIAQKSTDYMKNYHGGESHHEKKSLSNSQATVQVYKSDGKVASPSQINEARLELGDDLEKLRDTVKIKDSEIERLKQEIANLETLVQIESLKTELANLKALASERKSKR
;
A
#
# COMPACT_ATOMS: atom_id res chain seq x y z
N MET A 1 -11.55 -29.03 -10.16
CA MET A 1 -12.62 -28.08 -9.77
C MET A 1 -13.68 -28.89 -9.05
N GLY A 2 -13.69 -28.84 -7.70
CA GLY A 2 -14.65 -29.63 -6.90
C GLY A 2 -16.06 -29.05 -7.02
N TYR A 3 -17.07 -29.92 -6.96
CA TYR A 3 -18.50 -29.62 -7.20
C TYR A 3 -19.08 -28.50 -6.31
N LEU A 4 -18.38 -28.09 -5.25
CA LEU A 4 -18.78 -27.06 -4.26
C LEU A 4 -17.83 -25.85 -4.22
N ARG A 5 -17.30 -25.44 -5.39
CA ARG A 5 -16.59 -24.18 -5.69
C ARG A 5 -16.55 -23.18 -4.51
N ASN A 6 -15.48 -23.16 -3.70
CA ASN A 6 -15.24 -22.32 -2.50
C ASN A 6 -16.36 -22.17 -1.45
N HIS A 7 -17.55 -22.75 -1.64
CA HIS A 7 -18.72 -22.61 -0.77
C HIS A 7 -18.88 -23.76 0.22
N LEU A 8 -17.98 -24.75 0.17
CA LEU A 8 -17.99 -25.91 1.05
C LEU A 8 -18.09 -25.52 2.52
N ALA A 9 -17.34 -24.50 2.96
CA ALA A 9 -17.33 -24.09 4.36
C ALA A 9 -18.68 -23.50 4.81
N THR A 10 -19.36 -22.72 3.96
CA THR A 10 -20.70 -22.19 4.29
C THR A 10 -21.74 -23.29 4.28
N VAL A 11 -21.64 -24.22 3.33
CA VAL A 11 -22.57 -25.37 3.25
C VAL A 11 -22.42 -26.27 4.47
N VAL A 12 -21.19 -26.56 4.90
CA VAL A 12 -20.93 -27.37 6.10
C VAL A 12 -21.39 -26.66 7.37
N CYS A 13 -21.08 -25.37 7.54
CA CYS A 13 -21.55 -24.60 8.70
C CYS A 13 -23.08 -24.45 8.72
N GLY A 14 -23.71 -24.20 7.57
CA GLY A 14 -25.17 -24.08 7.46
C GLY A 14 -25.89 -25.40 7.71
N ALA A 15 -25.36 -26.52 7.19
CA ALA A 15 -25.89 -27.85 7.48
C ALA A 15 -25.79 -28.18 8.97
N PHE A 16 -24.65 -27.86 9.60
CA PHE A 16 -24.46 -28.04 11.04
C PHE A 16 -25.43 -27.17 11.87
N ALA A 17 -25.61 -25.90 11.50
CA ALA A 17 -26.57 -25.01 12.16
C ALA A 17 -28.02 -25.51 12.01
N ALA A 18 -28.39 -26.02 10.83
CA ALA A 18 -29.71 -26.60 10.58
C ALA A 18 -29.95 -27.87 11.43
N VAL A 19 -28.95 -28.75 11.53
CA VAL A 19 -29.03 -29.95 12.38
C VAL A 19 -29.20 -29.54 13.85
N LEU A 20 -28.38 -28.61 14.36
CA LEU A 20 -28.51 -28.11 15.73
C LEU A 20 -29.88 -27.49 16.01
N THR A 21 -30.41 -26.72 15.05
CA THR A 21 -31.74 -26.10 15.17
C THR A 21 -32.85 -27.16 15.16
N GLY A 22 -32.75 -28.18 14.30
CA GLY A 22 -33.73 -29.27 14.23
C GLY A 22 -33.69 -30.24 15.41
N LEU A 23 -32.52 -30.39 16.04
CA LEU A 23 -32.31 -31.23 17.22
C LEU A 23 -32.78 -30.54 18.52
N TRP A 24 -32.95 -29.23 18.50
CA TRP A 24 -33.41 -28.42 19.62
C TRP A 24 -34.76 -28.87 20.22
N PRO A 25 -35.87 -29.01 19.45
CA PRO A 25 -37.15 -29.47 19.99
C PRO A 25 -37.11 -30.88 20.60
N ILE A 26 -36.22 -31.75 20.12
CA ILE A 26 -36.07 -33.12 20.63
C ILE A 26 -35.36 -33.11 21.99
N PHE A 27 -34.34 -32.28 22.16
CA PHE A 27 -33.62 -32.16 23.43
C PHE A 27 -34.34 -31.33 24.49
N LEU A 28 -35.25 -30.44 24.07
CA LEU A 28 -36.07 -29.65 24.99
C LEU A 28 -36.93 -30.51 25.92
N ASP A 29 -37.47 -31.61 25.41
CA ASP A 29 -38.36 -32.51 26.16
C ASP A 29 -37.58 -33.48 27.07
N PHE A 30 -36.34 -33.84 26.69
CA PHE A 30 -35.50 -34.78 27.44
C PHE A 30 -34.69 -34.13 28.57
N ALA A 31 -34.21 -32.90 28.39
CA ALA A 31 -33.35 -32.23 29.37
C ALA A 31 -33.49 -30.69 29.29
N PRO A 32 -34.28 -30.06 30.19
CA PRO A 32 -34.50 -28.61 30.20
C PRO A 32 -33.21 -27.78 30.37
N LEU A 33 -32.17 -28.35 30.98
CA LEU A 33 -30.87 -27.71 31.15
C LEU A 33 -30.18 -27.41 29.80
N LEU A 34 -30.40 -28.24 28.77
CA LEU A 34 -29.83 -28.03 27.43
C LEU A 34 -30.52 -26.89 26.69
N ASN A 35 -31.73 -26.46 27.09
CA ASN A 35 -32.40 -25.33 26.46
C ASN A 35 -31.51 -24.07 26.44
N PHE A 36 -30.84 -23.80 27.57
CA PHE A 36 -29.92 -22.67 27.69
C PHE A 36 -28.71 -22.77 26.75
N ILE A 37 -28.17 -23.98 26.51
CA ILE A 37 -27.06 -24.13 25.56
C ILE A 37 -27.55 -23.91 24.13
N PHE A 38 -28.72 -24.42 23.76
CA PHE A 38 -29.28 -24.26 22.42
C PHE A 38 -29.68 -22.81 22.12
N ILE A 39 -30.23 -22.08 23.09
CA ILE A 39 -30.66 -20.69 22.88
C ILE A 39 -29.48 -19.74 22.58
N MET A 40 -28.29 -20.08 23.05
CA MET A 40 -27.04 -19.36 22.74
C MET A 40 -26.33 -19.95 21.52
N ALA A 41 -26.28 -21.27 21.38
CA ALA A 41 -25.52 -21.93 20.32
C ALA A 41 -26.16 -21.78 18.93
N VAL A 42 -27.49 -21.82 18.84
CA VAL A 42 -28.22 -21.65 17.58
C VAL A 42 -27.92 -20.29 16.92
N PRO A 43 -28.09 -19.13 17.60
CA PRO A 43 -27.76 -17.85 16.98
C PRO A 43 -26.27 -17.70 16.65
N ILE A 44 -25.36 -18.22 17.48
CA ILE A 44 -23.91 -18.16 17.22
C ILE A 44 -23.53 -18.94 15.95
N THR A 45 -24.10 -20.14 15.76
CA THR A 45 -23.80 -20.98 14.57
C THR A 45 -24.42 -20.41 13.29
N TRP A 46 -25.60 -19.80 13.37
CA TRP A 46 -26.17 -19.04 12.26
C TRP A 46 -25.35 -17.78 11.92
N PHE A 47 -24.84 -17.08 12.93
CA PHE A 47 -23.94 -15.94 12.74
C PHE A 47 -22.65 -16.36 12.04
N LEU A 48 -22.00 -17.45 12.49
CA LEU A 48 -20.80 -18.00 11.84
C LEU A 48 -21.06 -18.42 10.39
N THR A 49 -22.23 -19.00 10.11
CA THR A 49 -22.64 -19.36 8.74
C THR A 49 -22.74 -18.12 7.86
N PHE A 50 -23.33 -17.04 8.37
CA PHE A 50 -23.41 -15.76 7.68
C PHE A 50 -22.03 -15.12 7.45
N THR A 51 -21.14 -15.15 8.45
CA THR A 51 -19.76 -14.68 8.32
C THR A 51 -19.00 -15.49 7.27
N CYS A 52 -19.15 -16.81 7.25
CA CYS A 52 -18.53 -17.69 6.24
C CYS A 52 -19.05 -17.39 4.83
N TRP A 53 -20.34 -17.09 4.70
CA TRP A 53 -20.96 -16.69 3.44
C TRP A 53 -20.41 -15.34 2.93
N ILE A 54 -20.30 -14.33 3.80
CA ILE A 54 -19.69 -13.04 3.45
C ILE A 54 -18.23 -13.20 3.03
N ALA A 55 -17.45 -14.00 3.77
CA ALA A 55 -16.03 -14.22 3.47
C ALA A 55 -15.83 -14.85 2.09
N GLN A 56 -16.68 -15.81 1.72
CA GLN A 56 -16.65 -16.41 0.39
C GLN A 56 -17.09 -15.42 -0.69
N LYS A 57 -18.16 -14.66 -0.43
CA LYS A 57 -18.65 -13.65 -1.35
C LYS A 57 -17.59 -12.57 -1.63
N SER A 58 -16.86 -12.14 -0.60
CA SER A 58 -15.73 -11.20 -0.71
C SER A 58 -14.60 -11.76 -1.59
N THR A 59 -14.24 -13.03 -1.40
CA THR A 59 -13.20 -13.70 -2.20
C THR A 59 -13.61 -13.84 -3.67
N ASP A 60 -14.88 -14.17 -3.93
CA ASP A 60 -15.43 -14.24 -5.28
C ASP A 60 -15.47 -12.87 -5.96
N TYR A 61 -15.79 -11.79 -5.25
CA TYR A 61 -15.67 -10.44 -5.80
C TYR A 61 -14.22 -10.14 -6.22
N MET A 62 -13.25 -10.41 -5.34
CA MET A 62 -11.84 -10.13 -5.64
C MET A 62 -11.32 -10.93 -6.85
N LYS A 63 -11.76 -12.18 -7.02
CA LYS A 63 -11.43 -13.00 -8.19
C LYS A 63 -12.07 -12.47 -9.49
N ASN A 64 -13.27 -11.89 -9.44
CA ASN A 64 -13.92 -11.31 -10.62
C ASN A 64 -13.34 -9.94 -11.01
N TYR A 65 -12.77 -9.18 -10.07
CA TYR A 65 -12.11 -7.90 -10.36
C TYR A 65 -10.67 -8.04 -10.90
N HIS A 66 -9.98 -9.14 -10.59
CA HIS A 66 -8.63 -9.46 -11.11
C HIS A 66 -8.61 -10.54 -12.20
N GLY A 67 -9.75 -11.13 -12.54
CA GLY A 67 -9.87 -12.36 -13.33
C GLY A 67 -10.24 -12.18 -14.79
N GLY A 68 -9.67 -11.16 -15.44
CA GLY A 68 -9.74 -10.98 -16.89
C GLY A 68 -8.72 -11.80 -17.66
N GLU A 69 -8.21 -12.91 -17.14
CA GLU A 69 -7.46 -13.86 -17.98
C GLU A 69 -7.58 -15.28 -17.41
N SER A 70 -8.32 -16.08 -18.15
CA SER A 70 -8.45 -17.51 -17.96
C SER A 70 -7.11 -18.18 -18.24
N HIS A 71 -6.28 -18.43 -17.23
CA HIS A 71 -5.33 -19.55 -17.34
C HIS A 71 -5.12 -20.27 -16.02
N HIS A 72 -5.17 -21.58 -16.19
CA HIS A 72 -5.15 -22.62 -15.20
C HIS A 72 -3.73 -22.78 -14.65
N GLU A 73 -3.44 -22.30 -13.44
CA GLU A 73 -2.21 -22.75 -12.77
C GLU A 73 -2.36 -22.94 -11.27
N LYS A 74 -2.09 -24.18 -10.85
CA LYS A 74 -1.85 -24.58 -9.48
C LYS A 74 -0.46 -24.04 -9.09
N LYS A 75 -0.34 -23.05 -8.20
CA LYS A 75 0.80 -22.97 -7.28
C LYS A 75 0.73 -21.78 -6.30
N SER A 76 1.27 -22.09 -5.12
CA SER A 76 1.96 -21.20 -4.20
C SER A 76 1.12 -20.30 -3.30
N LEU A 77 1.04 -20.75 -2.03
CA LEU A 77 1.40 -19.91 -0.89
C LEU A 77 2.60 -19.02 -1.27
N SER A 78 2.36 -17.76 -1.58
CA SER A 78 3.30 -16.67 -1.32
C SER A 78 2.61 -15.36 -1.67
N ASN A 79 2.80 -14.37 -0.80
CA ASN A 79 2.39 -12.99 -0.97
C ASN A 79 0.93 -12.69 -0.62
N SER A 80 0.69 -12.59 0.70
CA SER A 80 -0.25 -11.62 1.26
C SER A 80 0.15 -10.21 0.82
N GLN A 81 -0.08 -9.86 -0.44
CA GLN A 81 -0.04 -8.48 -0.87
C GLN A 81 -1.44 -7.93 -0.64
N ALA A 82 -1.59 -7.33 0.54
CA ALA A 82 -2.75 -6.55 0.95
C ALA A 82 -3.20 -5.66 -0.23
N THR A 83 -4.25 -6.10 -0.93
CA THR A 83 -4.87 -5.29 -1.97
C THR A 83 -5.77 -4.31 -1.23
N VAL A 84 -5.21 -3.13 -0.93
CA VAL A 84 -5.91 -2.03 -0.28
C VAL A 84 -7.09 -1.63 -1.17
N GLN A 85 -8.29 -2.12 -0.84
CA GLN A 85 -9.54 -1.61 -1.40
C GLN A 85 -9.78 -0.24 -0.78
N VAL A 86 -9.35 0.82 -1.47
CA VAL A 86 -9.60 2.20 -1.05
C VAL A 86 -11.03 2.55 -1.41
N TYR A 87 -11.92 2.51 -0.43
CA TYR A 87 -13.25 3.09 -0.53
C TYR A 87 -13.11 4.62 -0.57
N LYS A 88 -13.64 5.28 -1.61
CA LYS A 88 -13.87 6.73 -1.54
C LYS A 88 -14.86 7.03 -0.42
N SER A 89 -14.65 8.13 0.29
CA SER A 89 -15.48 8.65 1.40
C SER A 89 -16.99 8.81 1.09
N ASP A 90 -17.43 8.60 -0.14
CA ASP A 90 -18.82 8.78 -0.60
C ASP A 90 -19.54 7.47 -0.97
N GLY A 91 -18.96 6.30 -0.67
CA GLY A 91 -19.64 5.00 -0.85
C GLY A 91 -19.96 4.58 -2.30
N LYS A 92 -19.66 5.42 -3.30
CA LYS A 92 -19.78 5.06 -4.72
C LYS A 92 -18.56 4.26 -5.20
N VAL A 93 -18.83 3.05 -5.69
CA VAL A 93 -17.87 2.24 -6.45
C VAL A 93 -17.48 3.04 -7.70
N ALA A 94 -16.24 3.54 -7.74
CA ALA A 94 -15.72 4.21 -8.93
C ALA A 94 -15.68 3.19 -10.08
N SER A 95 -16.26 3.54 -11.23
CA SER A 95 -16.22 2.70 -12.42
C SER A 95 -14.76 2.38 -12.77
N PRO A 96 -14.41 1.12 -13.11
CA PRO A 96 -13.04 0.73 -13.44
C PRO A 96 -12.43 1.57 -14.58
N SER A 97 -13.26 2.13 -15.46
CA SER A 97 -12.85 3.08 -16.50
C SER A 97 -12.29 4.39 -15.94
N GLN A 98 -12.96 5.00 -14.95
CA GLN A 98 -12.53 6.25 -14.31
C GLN A 98 -11.26 6.05 -13.47
N ILE A 99 -11.06 4.86 -12.91
CA ILE A 99 -9.85 4.50 -12.18
C ILE A 99 -8.67 4.36 -13.15
N ASN A 100 -8.88 3.73 -14.31
CA ASN A 100 -7.83 3.60 -15.32
C ASN A 100 -7.47 4.95 -15.94
N GLU A 101 -8.46 5.82 -16.18
CA GLU A 101 -8.24 7.19 -16.65
C GLU A 101 -7.44 8.00 -15.62
N ALA A 102 -7.85 7.99 -14.35
CA ALA A 102 -7.10 8.63 -13.27
C ALA A 102 -5.68 8.05 -13.13
N ARG A 103 -5.49 6.73 -13.30
CA ARG A 103 -4.14 6.12 -13.28
C ARG A 103 -3.27 6.58 -14.43
N LEU A 104 -3.83 6.78 -15.62
CA LEU A 104 -3.10 7.31 -16.77
C LEU A 104 -2.73 8.78 -16.57
N GLU A 105 -3.65 9.59 -16.07
CA GLU A 105 -3.41 11.01 -15.73
C GLU A 105 -2.33 11.15 -14.64
N LEU A 106 -2.44 10.39 -13.54
CA LEU A 106 -1.41 10.37 -12.50
C LEU A 106 -0.06 9.84 -13.03
N GLY A 107 -0.08 8.93 -14.01
CA GLY A 107 1.13 8.45 -14.67
C GLY A 107 1.82 9.54 -15.50
N ASP A 108 1.04 10.29 -16.26
CA ASP A 108 1.51 11.44 -17.06
C ASP A 108 2.04 12.57 -16.17
N ASP A 109 1.34 12.88 -15.07
CA ASP A 109 1.81 13.86 -14.09
C ASP A 109 3.09 13.41 -13.38
N LEU A 110 3.22 12.12 -13.07
CA LEU A 110 4.45 11.56 -12.48
C LEU A 110 5.61 11.63 -13.46
N GLU A 111 5.37 11.40 -14.76
CA GLU A 111 6.37 11.54 -15.80
C GLU A 111 6.82 13.00 -15.97
N LYS A 112 5.87 13.94 -16.04
CA LYS A 112 6.17 15.38 -16.06
C LYS A 112 6.95 15.84 -14.83
N LEU A 113 6.59 15.34 -13.65
CA LEU A 113 7.26 15.68 -12.40
C LEU A 113 8.68 15.10 -12.38
N ARG A 114 8.87 13.85 -12.82
CA ARG A 114 10.18 13.21 -12.98
C ARG A 114 11.08 14.04 -13.90
N ASP A 115 10.56 14.50 -15.03
CA ASP A 115 11.34 15.28 -15.98
C ASP A 115 11.69 16.67 -15.43
N THR A 116 10.76 17.31 -14.70
CA THR A 116 11.02 18.57 -13.98
C THR A 116 12.10 18.39 -12.91
N VAL A 117 12.09 17.29 -12.16
CA VAL A 117 13.11 16.97 -11.15
C VAL A 117 14.46 16.75 -11.82
N LYS A 118 14.54 15.99 -12.91
CA LYS A 118 15.79 15.80 -13.67
C LYS A 118 16.38 17.12 -14.16
N ILE A 119 15.54 18.04 -14.65
CA ILE A 119 15.98 19.37 -15.06
C ILE A 119 16.54 20.13 -13.85
N LYS A 120 15.85 20.11 -12.71
CA LYS A 120 16.33 20.76 -11.47
C LYS A 120 17.63 20.14 -10.95
N ASP A 121 17.82 18.83 -11.03
CA ASP A 121 19.07 18.18 -10.65
C ASP A 121 20.23 18.68 -11.52
N SER A 122 20.01 18.85 -12.84
CA SER A 122 21.02 19.42 -13.73
C SER A 122 21.34 20.89 -13.41
N GLU A 123 20.35 21.66 -12.98
CA GLU A 123 20.53 23.05 -12.55
C GLU A 123 21.29 23.13 -11.21
N ILE A 124 21.02 22.23 -10.28
CA ILE A 124 21.74 22.11 -9.00
C ILE A 124 23.21 21.78 -9.25
N GLU A 125 23.50 20.85 -10.17
CA GLU A 125 24.88 20.48 -10.50
C GLU A 125 25.65 21.64 -11.12
N ARG A 126 25.01 22.38 -12.04
CA ARG A 126 25.57 23.60 -12.63
C ARG A 126 25.82 24.67 -11.57
N LEU A 127 24.86 24.96 -10.70
CA LEU A 127 25.01 25.97 -9.63
C LEU A 127 26.09 25.57 -8.63
N LYS A 128 26.21 24.29 -8.29
CA LYS A 128 27.28 23.78 -7.42
C LYS A 128 28.66 24.02 -8.04
N GLN A 129 28.80 23.83 -9.35
CA GLN A 129 30.03 24.12 -10.06
C GLN A 129 30.34 25.63 -10.08
N GLU A 130 29.33 26.48 -10.25
CA GLU A 130 29.48 27.94 -10.20
C GLU A 130 29.91 28.43 -8.81
N ILE A 131 29.30 27.89 -7.74
CA ILE A 131 29.71 28.17 -6.35
C ILE A 131 31.15 27.75 -6.11
N ALA A 132 31.54 26.54 -6.52
CA ALA A 132 32.91 26.06 -6.36
C ALA A 132 33.92 26.97 -7.09
N ASN A 133 33.58 27.42 -8.30
CA ASN A 133 34.41 28.35 -9.05
C ASN A 133 34.52 29.72 -8.33
N LEU A 134 33.41 30.27 -7.84
CA LEU A 134 33.40 31.54 -7.11
C LEU A 134 34.22 31.46 -5.80
N GLU A 135 34.10 30.37 -5.04
CA GLU A 135 34.91 30.14 -3.83
C GLU A 135 36.41 30.10 -4.15
N THR A 136 36.80 29.44 -5.25
CA THR A 136 38.22 29.41 -5.67
C THR A 136 38.73 30.80 -6.04
N LEU A 137 37.91 31.64 -6.68
CA LEU A 137 38.25 33.02 -7.02
C LEU A 137 38.47 33.86 -5.76
N VAL A 138 37.56 33.79 -4.80
CA VAL A 138 37.68 34.50 -3.51
C VAL A 138 38.94 34.08 -2.76
N GLN A 139 39.26 32.78 -2.76
CA GLN A 139 40.51 32.29 -2.14
C GLN A 139 41.75 32.88 -2.84
N ILE A 140 41.79 32.94 -4.16
CA ILE A 140 42.90 33.56 -4.91
C ILE A 140 43.02 35.04 -4.55
N GLU A 141 41.91 35.76 -4.42
CA GLU A 141 41.92 37.17 -4.04
C GLU A 141 42.48 37.36 -2.62
N SER A 142 42.07 36.53 -1.66
CA SER A 142 42.62 36.55 -0.30
C SER A 142 44.12 36.22 -0.25
N LEU A 143 44.58 35.21 -1.00
CA LEU A 143 46.00 34.88 -1.10
C LEU A 143 46.81 36.02 -1.74
N LYS A 144 46.22 36.72 -2.70
CA LYS A 144 46.85 37.89 -3.34
C LYS A 144 46.99 39.06 -2.38
N THR A 145 46.00 39.32 -1.53
CA THR A 145 46.09 40.39 -0.52
C THR A 145 47.09 40.01 0.59
N GLU A 146 47.11 38.76 1.03
CA GLU A 146 48.11 38.26 1.98
C GLU A 146 49.53 38.36 1.43
N LEU A 147 49.74 37.97 0.16
CA LEU A 147 51.05 38.07 -0.50
C LEU A 147 51.49 39.54 -0.64
N ALA A 148 50.57 40.44 -1.01
CA ALA A 148 50.85 41.87 -1.06
C ALA A 148 51.25 42.44 0.30
N ASN A 149 50.56 42.02 1.38
CA ASN A 149 50.87 42.43 2.75
C ASN A 149 52.24 41.88 3.21
N LEU A 150 52.51 40.59 2.99
CA LEU A 150 53.81 39.97 3.29
C LEU A 150 54.95 40.64 2.52
N LYS A 151 54.73 41.01 1.26
CA LYS A 151 55.70 41.74 0.44
C LYS A 151 55.96 43.15 0.97
N ALA A 152 54.92 43.87 1.40
CA ALA A 152 55.06 45.17 2.04
C ALA A 152 55.89 45.07 3.33
N LEU A 153 55.57 44.12 4.22
CA LEU A 153 56.32 43.87 5.46
C LEU A 153 57.79 43.48 5.19
N ALA A 154 58.04 42.66 4.18
CA ALA A 154 59.40 42.29 3.78
C ALA A 154 60.19 43.49 3.22
N SER A 155 59.54 44.38 2.46
CA SER A 155 60.14 45.60 1.94
C SER A 155 60.47 46.61 3.06
N GLU A 156 59.61 46.73 4.07
CA GLU A 156 59.84 47.59 5.23
C GLU A 156 61.03 47.09 6.06
N ARG A 157 61.14 45.77 6.26
CA ARG A 157 62.32 45.15 6.89
C ARG A 157 63.62 45.38 6.11
N LYS A 158 63.56 45.43 4.77
CA LYS A 158 64.73 45.71 3.92
C LYS A 158 65.15 47.18 3.94
N SER A 159 64.21 48.10 4.15
CA SER A 159 64.47 49.55 4.24
C SER A 159 65.07 49.97 5.60
N LYS A 160 64.77 49.23 6.68
CA LYS A 160 65.30 49.47 8.03
C LYS A 160 66.70 48.87 8.30
N ARG A 161 67.37 48.34 7.28
CA ARG A 161 68.70 47.69 7.40
C ARG A 161 69.69 48.36 6.47
#